data_AF-A0A7J3J362-F1
#
_entry.id   AF-A0A7J3J362-F1
#
_cell.length_a   1.000
_cell.length_b   1.000
_cell.length_c   1.000
_cell.angle_alpha   90.00
_cell.angle_beta   90.00
_cell.angle_gamma   90.00
#
_symmetry.space_group_name_H-M   'P 1'
#
loop_
_entity.id
_entity.type
_entity.pdbx_description
1 polymer ?
#
loop_
_entity_poly.entity_id
_entity_poly.type
_entity_poly.pdbx_seq_one_letter_code
_entity_poly.pdbx_strand_id
1 'polypeptide(L)'
;MKLGSWEEIIGHLMAVKDNGDGTTTLVFMADSRMIEVTVQSDTGNLERLVNHRIGLLRTDDQQRPYIVRMIEVGKDAIRKERKLQKWIR
;
A
#
# COMPACT_ATOMS: atom_id res chain seq x y z
N MET A 1 0.57 10.59 7.48
CA MET A 1 0.72 9.90 8.78
C MET A 1 2.02 9.11 8.80
N LYS A 2 2.50 8.70 9.98
CA LYS A 2 3.59 7.72 10.13
C LYS A 2 2.99 6.43 10.69
N LEU A 3 3.45 5.29 10.18
CA LEU A 3 3.07 3.99 10.72
C LEU A 3 3.85 3.72 12.01
N GLY A 4 3.17 3.19 13.02
CA GLY A 4 3.78 2.60 14.21
C GLY A 4 4.51 1.29 13.88
N SER A 5 5.36 0.83 14.82
CA SER A 5 6.05 -0.46 14.67
C SER A 5 5.07 -1.61 14.47
N TRP A 6 5.34 -2.44 13.47
CA TRP A 6 4.50 -3.57 13.05
C TRP A 6 3.10 -3.20 12.56
N GLU A 7 2.84 -1.93 12.27
CA GLU A 7 1.63 -1.52 11.57
C GLU A 7 1.79 -1.70 10.05
N GLU A 8 0.76 -2.27 9.44
CA GLU A 8 0.67 -2.45 7.99
C GLU A 8 -0.52 -1.67 7.44
N ILE A 9 -0.29 -0.96 6.33
CA ILE A 9 -1.35 -0.47 5.46
C ILE A 9 -1.43 -1.34 4.21
N ILE A 10 -2.64 -1.77 3.86
CA ILE A 10 -2.92 -2.50 2.61
C ILE A 10 -3.90 -1.67 1.80
N GLY A 11 -3.50 -1.30 0.58
CA GLY A 11 -4.34 -0.48 -0.29
C GLY A 11 -3.82 -0.41 -1.71
N HIS A 12 -4.57 0.26 -2.58
CA HIS A 12 -4.06 0.62 -3.90
C HIS A 12 -3.12 1.81 -3.77
N LEU A 13 -1.89 1.67 -4.28
CA LEU A 13 -0.97 2.79 -4.36
C LEU A 13 -1.40 3.69 -5.52
N MET A 14 -1.84 4.89 -5.20
CA MET A 14 -2.37 5.87 -6.16
C MET A 14 -1.28 6.80 -6.68
N ALA A 15 -0.33 7.18 -5.82
CA ALA A 15 0.76 8.07 -6.18
C ALA A 15 1.97 7.88 -5.27
N VAL A 16 3.13 8.27 -5.80
CA VAL A 16 4.40 8.39 -5.09
C VAL A 16 4.88 9.83 -5.30
N LYS A 17 5.28 10.50 -4.23
CA LYS A 17 5.77 11.88 -4.28
C LYS A 17 7.11 11.97 -3.57
N ASP A 18 8.15 12.36 -4.29
CA ASP A 18 9.42 12.77 -3.68
C ASP A 18 9.25 14.12 -2.97
N ASN A 19 9.75 14.22 -1.75
CA ASN A 19 9.70 15.43 -0.94
C ASN A 19 10.99 16.26 -1.03
N GLY A 20 12.07 15.73 -1.63
CA GLY A 20 13.35 16.45 -1.80
C GLY A 20 14.22 16.54 -0.54
N ASP A 21 13.82 15.86 0.54
CA ASP A 21 14.51 15.84 1.84
C ASP A 21 14.97 14.42 2.26
N GLY A 22 15.03 13.49 1.28
CA GLY A 22 15.32 12.07 1.53
C GLY A 22 14.11 11.28 2.03
N THR A 23 12.91 11.87 2.01
CA THR A 23 11.65 11.16 2.27
C THR A 23 10.75 11.09 1.05
N THR A 24 9.88 10.09 1.02
CA THR A 24 8.89 9.89 -0.03
C THR A 24 7.52 9.73 0.60
N THR A 25 6.52 10.39 0.02
CA THR A 25 5.12 10.25 0.42
C THR A 25 4.40 9.28 -0.53
N LEU A 26 3.80 8.24 0.06
CA LEU A 26 2.99 7.25 -0.64
C LEU A 26 1.51 7.55 -0.37
N VAL A 27 0.73 7.62 -1.44
CA VAL A 27 -0.70 7.90 -1.36
C VAL A 27 -1.47 6.61 -1.63
N PHE A 28 -2.16 6.11 -0.61
CA PHE A 28 -2.95 4.89 -0.66
C PHE A 28 -4.44 5.20 -0.77
N MET A 29 -5.16 4.40 -1.55
CA MET A 29 -6.59 4.20 -1.41
C MET A 29 -6.81 2.90 -0.61
N ALA A 30 -7.20 3.03 0.65
CA ALA A 30 -7.46 1.92 1.58
C ALA A 30 -8.77 2.19 2.34
N ASP A 31 -9.63 1.18 2.48
CA ASP A 31 -10.92 1.29 3.17
C ASP A 31 -11.75 2.51 2.75
N SER A 32 -11.78 2.77 1.42
CA SER A 32 -12.45 3.92 0.80
C SER A 32 -11.95 5.29 1.27
N ARG A 33 -10.75 5.37 1.84
CA ARG A 33 -10.10 6.60 2.31
C ARG A 33 -8.74 6.80 1.67
N MET A 34 -8.42 8.05 1.35
CA MET A 34 -7.08 8.43 0.92
C MET A 34 -6.19 8.55 2.15
N ILE A 35 -5.09 7.81 2.16
CA ILE A 35 -4.14 7.76 3.26
C ILE A 35 -2.76 8.08 2.73
N GLU A 36 -2.12 9.10 3.29
CA GLU A 36 -0.75 9.46 2.96
C GLU A 36 0.21 8.91 4.00
N VAL A 37 1.22 8.16 3.58
CA VAL A 37 2.27 7.61 4.45
C VAL A 37 3.63 8.13 3.98
N THR A 38 4.34 8.81 4.87
CA THR A 38 5.70 9.31 4.58
C THR A 38 6.72 8.32 5.09
N VAL A 39 7.60 7.87 4.20
CA VAL A 39 8.68 6.91 4.49
C VAL A 39 10.03 7.58 4.26
N GLN A 40 11.04 7.21 5.06
CA GLN A 40 12.43 7.55 4.74
C GLN A 40 12.82 6.72 3.52
N SER A 41 13.28 7.37 2.46
CA SER A 41 13.48 6.70 1.18
C SER A 41 14.95 6.61 0.82
N ASP A 42 15.40 5.36 0.83
CA ASP A 42 16.23 4.79 -0.24
C ASP A 42 15.39 3.69 -0.95
N THR A 43 14.05 3.86 -0.96
CA THR A 43 13.06 2.79 -1.18
C THR A 43 12.92 2.35 -2.63
N GLY A 44 13.97 2.39 -3.45
CA GLY A 44 13.93 1.89 -4.83
C GLY A 44 12.83 2.52 -5.69
N ASN A 45 12.47 1.85 -6.78
CA ASN A 45 11.56 2.39 -7.79
C ASN A 45 10.08 2.13 -7.44
N LEU A 46 9.60 2.71 -6.32
CA LEU A 46 8.22 2.59 -5.84
C LEU A 46 7.18 3.10 -6.85
N GLU A 47 7.56 4.00 -7.75
CA GLU A 47 6.69 4.50 -8.83
C GLU A 47 6.16 3.35 -9.70
N ARG A 48 6.93 2.27 -9.87
CA ARG A 48 6.51 1.07 -10.62
C ARG A 48 5.36 0.32 -9.97
N LEU A 49 5.08 0.58 -8.69
CA LEU A 49 4.00 -0.05 -7.94
C LEU A 49 2.71 0.78 -7.96
N VAL A 50 2.71 1.95 -8.59
CA VAL A 50 1.49 2.75 -8.77
C VAL A 50 0.45 1.95 -9.54
N ASN A 51 -0.82 2.08 -9.14
CA ASN A 51 -1.97 1.29 -9.58
C ASN A 51 -2.01 -0.17 -9.10
N HIS A 52 -0.98 -0.65 -8.39
CA HIS A 52 -1.02 -1.97 -7.78
C HIS A 52 -1.58 -1.92 -6.35
N ARG A 53 -2.23 -3.00 -5.94
CA ARG A 53 -2.55 -3.22 -4.53
C ARG A 53 -1.29 -3.71 -3.83
N ILE A 54 -0.84 -3.00 -2.82
CA ILE A 54 0.38 -3.32 -2.08
C ILE A 54 0.13 -3.29 -0.58
N GLY A 55 0.96 -4.00 0.17
CA GLY A 55 1.13 -3.88 1.61
C GLY A 55 2.40 -3.11 1.91
N LEU A 56 2.32 -2.13 2.81
CA LEU A 56 3.46 -1.41 3.37
C LEU A 56 3.47 -1.63 4.88
N LEU A 57 4.47 -2.35 5.36
CA LEU A 57 4.67 -2.70 6.77
C LEU A 57 5.84 -1.91 7.34
N ARG A 58 5.65 -1.26 8.49
CA ARG A 58 6.75 -0.69 9.29
C ARG A 58 7.36 -1.78 10.18
N THR A 59 8.68 -1.92 10.16
CA THR A 59 9.43 -2.88 10.99
C THR A 59 10.21 -2.17 12.09
N ASP A 60 10.77 -2.90 13.05
CA ASP A 60 11.72 -2.35 14.03
C ASP A 60 13.17 -2.28 13.50
N ASP A 61 13.43 -2.80 12.29
CA ASP A 61 14.75 -2.76 11.67
C ASP A 61 15.07 -1.33 11.24
N GLN A 62 16.07 -0.72 11.87
CA GLN A 62 16.49 0.64 11.56
C GLN A 62 17.14 0.78 10.17
N GLN A 63 17.71 -0.30 9.62
CA GLN A 63 18.30 -0.31 8.28
C GLN A 63 17.25 -0.59 7.19
N ARG A 64 16.20 -1.34 7.53
CA ARG A 64 15.09 -1.65 6.63
C ARG A 64 13.75 -1.33 7.27
N PRO A 65 13.47 -0.04 7.48
CA PRO A 65 12.33 0.39 8.27
C PRO A 65 10.98 0.02 7.66
N TYR A 66 10.94 -0.28 6.36
CA TYR A 66 9.73 -0.61 5.64
C TYR A 66 9.91 -1.85 4.77
N ILE A 67 8.88 -2.69 4.75
CA ILE A 67 8.73 -3.79 3.79
C ILE A 67 7.56 -3.46 2.87
N VAL A 68 7.79 -3.56 1.56
CA VAL A 68 6.76 -3.38 0.54
C VAL A 68 6.52 -4.70 -0.17
N ARG A 69 5.24 -5.09 -0.31
CA ARG A 69 4.84 -6.33 -1.01
C ARG A 69 3.66 -6.08 -1.93
N MET A 70 3.67 -6.70 -3.11
CA MET A 70 2.47 -6.75 -3.95
C MET A 70 1.43 -7.70 -3.35
N ILE A 71 0.17 -7.27 -3.36
CA ILE A 71 -0.97 -8.06 -2.91
C ILE A 71 -1.73 -8.52 -4.13
N GLU A 72 -1.50 -9.77 -4.53
CA GLU A 72 -2.29 -10.39 -5.58
C GLU A 72 -3.65 -10.80 -5.02
N VAL A 73 -4.72 -10.28 -5.63
CA VAL A 73 -6.05 -10.81 -5.38
C VAL A 73 -6.22 -12.02 -6.30
N GLY A 74 -6.18 -13.22 -5.72
CA GLY A 74 -6.40 -14.46 -6.46
C GLY A 74 -7.72 -14.41 -7.24
N LYS A 75 -7.72 -14.87 -8.49
CA LYS A 75 -8.88 -14.83 -9.42
C LYS A 75 -10.16 -15.41 -8.82
N ASP A 76 -10.04 -16.33 -7.88
CA ASP A 76 -11.18 -16.95 -7.18
C ASP A 76 -11.88 -16.03 -6.18
N ALA A 77 -11.16 -15.09 -5.57
CA ALA A 77 -11.75 -14.11 -4.66
C ALA A 77 -12.70 -13.16 -5.41
N ILE A 78 -12.27 -12.69 -6.59
CA ILE A 78 -13.07 -11.83 -7.48
C ILE A 78 -14.33 -12.56 -7.98
N ARG A 79 -14.23 -13.87 -8.25
CA ARG A 79 -15.37 -14.69 -8.72
C ARG A 79 -16.44 -14.90 -7.64
N LYS A 80 -16.04 -15.07 -6.38
CA LYS A 80 -16.99 -15.24 -5.26
C LYS A 80 -17.76 -13.95 -4.97
N GLU A 81 -17.09 -12.81 -4.99
CA GLU A 81 -17.71 -11.51 -4.72
C GLU A 81 -18.74 -11.13 -5.79
N ARG A 82 -18.43 -11.36 -7.08
CA ARG A 82 -19.40 -11.16 -8.17
C ARG A 82 -20.60 -12.10 -8.13
N LYS A 83 -20.43 -13.31 -7.57
CA LYS A 83 -21.56 -14.23 -7.35
C LYS A 83 -22.46 -13.72 -6.23
N LEU A 84 -21.90 -13.32 -5.09
CA LEU A 84 -22.67 -12.79 -3.96
C LEU A 84 -23.52 -11.57 -4.34
N GLN A 85 -22.96 -10.62 -5.12
CA GLN A 85 -23.72 -9.45 -5.57
C GLN A 85 -24.86 -9.75 -6.56
N LYS A 86 -24.85 -10.90 -7.23
CA LYS A 86 -25.95 -11.31 -8.12
C LYS A 86 -27.16 -11.90 -7.38
N TRP A 87 -27.01 -12.34 -6.14
CA TRP A 87 -28.07 -12.98 -5.36
C TRP A 87 -28.86 -12.02 -4.45
N ILE A 88 -28.45 -10.75 -4.37
CA ILE A 88 -29.11 -9.70 -3.56
C ILE A 88 -29.88 -8.74 -4.49
N ARG A 89 -30.41 -9.24 -5.62
CA ARG A 89 -31.32 -8.51 -6.51
C ARG A 89 -32.61 -9.28 -6.68
#